data_AF-A0A965J785-F1
#
_entry.id   AF-A0A965J785-F1
#
_cell.length_a   1.000
_cell.length_b   1.000
_cell.length_c   1.000
_cell.angle_alpha   90.00
_cell.angle_beta   90.00
_cell.angle_gamma   90.00
#
_symmetry.space_group_name_H-M   'P 1'
#
loop_
_entity.id
_entity.type
_entity.pdbx_description
1 polymer ?
#
loop_
_entity_poly.entity_id
_entity_poly.type
_entity_poly.pdbx_seq_one_letter_code
_entity_poly.pdbx_strand_id
1 'polypeptide(L)'
;MLQNLFISFIAILLYSQTVAQTDYTKCEGSILLSPNVWHILNFKGKGGKDKSGISYYCNLPVKSNNFIYFHILCEKDGSLVVNTKMDKDSLVLFVFDVPVQLGCKAIVEKKANLVACERRTPRDSVFQNYMVQGNKNYHFLLYSPSNQNTPVSVNVDYLPISSYKSLQKDSLMLNLVTDPYLPIYEIHFRDAVTFLPVVAKLALFAS
;
A
#
# COMPACT_ATOMS: atom_id res chain seq x y z
N MET A 1 7.24 0.95 50.55
CA MET A 1 7.86 0.35 49.34
C MET A 1 6.82 -0.10 48.30
N LEU A 2 5.72 -0.76 48.69
CA LEU A 2 4.64 -1.18 47.78
C LEU A 2 3.94 -0.03 47.02
N GLN A 3 3.75 1.13 47.67
CA GLN A 3 2.99 2.26 47.09
C GLN A 3 3.69 2.89 45.87
N ASN A 4 5.03 2.95 45.87
CA ASN A 4 5.82 3.45 44.74
C ASN A 4 5.85 2.47 43.56
N LEU A 5 5.71 1.17 43.84
CA LEU A 5 5.59 0.14 42.80
C LEU A 5 4.22 0.25 42.09
N PHE A 6 3.16 0.50 42.85
CA PHE A 6 1.80 0.66 42.32
C PHE A 6 1.67 1.88 41.41
N ILE A 7 2.26 3.02 41.80
CA ILE A 7 2.27 4.25 41.00
C ILE A 7 3.09 4.06 39.70
N SER A 8 4.22 3.35 39.78
CA SER A 8 5.02 3.02 38.59
C SER A 8 4.27 2.10 37.62
N PHE A 9 3.50 1.14 38.13
CA PHE A 9 2.69 0.23 37.30
C PHE A 9 1.55 0.96 36.58
N ILE A 10 0.89 1.93 37.25
CA ILE A 10 -0.15 2.77 36.64
C ILE A 10 0.44 3.69 35.57
N ALA A 11 1.63 4.26 35.79
CA ALA A 11 2.31 5.10 34.80
C ALA A 11 2.69 4.31 33.53
N ILE A 12 3.11 3.04 33.67
CA ILE A 12 3.42 2.16 32.53
C ILE A 12 2.14 1.73 31.78
N LEU A 13 1.04 1.48 32.51
CA LEU A 13 -0.28 1.19 31.93
C LEU A 13 -0.89 2.38 31.17
N LEU A 14 -0.59 3.62 31.60
CA LEU A 14 -1.02 4.84 30.88
C LEU A 14 -0.15 5.10 29.65
N TYR A 15 1.14 4.75 29.67
CA TYR A 15 2.02 4.90 28.50
C TYR A 15 1.75 3.88 27.38
N SER A 16 1.36 2.65 27.74
CA SER A 16 1.13 1.57 26.77
C SER A 16 -0.13 1.74 25.90
N GLN A 17 -1.01 2.70 26.21
CA GLN A 17 -2.20 2.98 25.40
C GLN A 17 -1.98 3.99 24.27
N THR A 18 -0.75 4.47 24.06
CA THR A 18 -0.42 5.35 22.93
C THR A 18 0.20 4.59 21.76
N VAL A 19 -0.32 3.41 21.42
CA VAL A 19 -0.16 2.91 20.05
C VAL A 19 -1.01 3.78 19.16
N ALA A 20 -0.41 4.85 18.62
CA ALA A 20 -1.07 5.76 17.70
C ALA A 20 -1.67 4.95 16.54
N GLN A 21 -3.00 4.86 16.46
CA GLN A 21 -3.65 4.38 15.26
C GLN A 21 -3.21 5.29 14.11
N THR A 22 -2.48 4.74 13.15
CA THR A 22 -2.05 5.46 11.95
C THR A 22 -3.28 5.98 11.20
N ASP A 23 -3.51 7.29 11.25
CA ASP A 23 -4.61 7.95 10.54
C ASP A 23 -4.20 8.19 9.08
N TYR A 24 -4.46 7.21 8.22
CA TYR A 24 -4.24 7.29 6.77
C TYR A 24 -5.39 7.98 6.00
N THR A 25 -6.24 8.74 6.69
CA THR A 25 -7.30 9.52 6.03
C THR A 25 -6.80 10.83 5.42
N LYS A 26 -5.56 11.23 5.73
CA LYS A 26 -4.85 12.35 5.12
C LYS A 26 -3.64 11.83 4.35
N CYS A 27 -3.24 12.53 3.30
CA CYS A 27 -2.07 12.13 2.50
C CYS A 27 -0.79 12.02 3.34
N GLU A 28 -0.51 12.98 4.23
CA GLU A 28 0.69 12.94 5.08
C GLU A 28 0.77 11.70 5.98
N GLY A 29 -0.38 11.09 6.29
CA GLY A 29 -0.47 9.82 7.02
C GLY A 29 -0.54 8.59 6.12
N SER A 30 -0.23 8.73 4.82
CA SER A 30 -0.36 7.62 3.85
C SER A 30 0.46 6.41 4.28
N ILE A 31 -0.11 5.22 4.12
CA ILE A 31 0.54 3.98 4.47
C ILE A 31 1.43 3.48 3.32
N LEU A 32 2.66 3.06 3.63
CA LEU A 32 3.51 2.35 2.69
C LEU A 32 3.03 0.89 2.61
N LEU A 33 2.66 0.43 1.42
CA LEU A 33 2.29 -0.98 1.21
C LEU A 33 3.45 -1.75 0.60
N SER A 34 3.65 -2.98 1.09
CA SER A 34 4.48 -3.96 0.40
C SER A 34 3.77 -4.43 -0.87
N PRO A 35 4.43 -4.39 -2.05
CA PRO A 35 3.82 -4.85 -3.29
C PRO A 35 3.58 -6.36 -3.28
N ASN A 36 2.69 -6.84 -4.16
CA ASN A 36 2.37 -8.26 -4.40
C ASN A 36 1.81 -9.00 -3.17
N VAL A 37 1.23 -8.26 -2.21
CA VAL A 37 0.62 -8.80 -0.98
C VAL A 37 -0.71 -8.13 -0.72
N TRP A 38 -1.70 -8.89 -0.24
CA TRP A 38 -2.98 -8.36 0.19
C TRP A 38 -2.88 -7.69 1.56
N HIS A 39 -3.37 -6.45 1.65
CA HIS A 39 -3.49 -5.66 2.87
C HIS A 39 -4.96 -5.39 3.17
N ILE A 40 -5.36 -5.42 4.44
CA ILE A 40 -6.71 -5.05 4.87
C ILE A 40 -6.65 -3.67 5.51
N LEU A 41 -7.29 -2.70 4.87
CA LEU A 41 -7.40 -1.31 5.33
C LEU A 41 -8.85 -1.00 5.69
N ASN A 42 -9.08 -0.05 6.60
CA ASN A 42 -10.41 0.29 7.09
C ASN A 42 -10.74 1.75 6.83
N PHE A 43 -11.83 2.00 6.10
CA PHE A 43 -12.41 3.33 6.06
C PHE A 43 -12.85 3.73 7.47
N LYS A 44 -12.61 4.98 7.87
CA LYS A 44 -13.00 5.44 9.22
C LYS A 44 -14.44 5.96 9.27
N GLY A 45 -15.14 6.02 8.13
CA GLY A 45 -16.51 6.52 8.05
C GLY A 45 -16.62 8.03 8.21
N LYS A 46 -15.60 8.79 7.80
CA LYS A 46 -15.58 10.25 7.96
C LYS A 46 -16.63 10.90 7.04
N GLY A 47 -17.67 11.49 7.65
CA GLY A 47 -18.66 12.34 6.97
C GLY A 47 -18.22 13.79 6.81
N GLY A 48 -19.11 14.63 6.28
CA GLY A 48 -18.88 16.07 6.07
C GLY A 48 -18.35 16.42 4.68
N LYS A 49 -18.40 17.70 4.30
CA LYS A 49 -18.00 18.18 2.96
C LYS A 49 -16.51 17.92 2.70
N ASP A 50 -16.18 17.47 1.49
CA ASP A 50 -14.78 17.34 1.04
C ASP A 50 -14.04 18.68 1.22
N LYS A 51 -12.89 18.63 1.90
CA LYS A 51 -11.95 19.75 2.08
C LYS A 51 -10.55 19.43 1.58
N SER A 52 -10.34 18.23 1.05
CA SER A 52 -9.04 17.77 0.57
C SER A 52 -8.63 18.40 -0.75
N GLY A 53 -9.61 18.92 -1.51
CA GLY A 53 -9.38 19.46 -2.85
C GLY A 53 -9.19 18.37 -3.91
N ILE A 54 -9.39 17.09 -3.57
CA ILE A 54 -9.27 15.96 -4.50
C ILE A 54 -10.25 16.06 -5.66
N SER A 55 -11.42 16.65 -5.42
CA SER A 55 -12.40 17.01 -6.46
C SER A 55 -11.84 17.92 -7.57
N TYR A 56 -10.68 18.56 -7.38
CA TYR A 56 -9.98 19.30 -8.44
C TYR A 56 -9.40 18.39 -9.53
N TYR A 57 -8.99 17.18 -9.17
CA TYR A 57 -8.30 16.28 -10.10
C TYR A 57 -9.27 15.46 -10.96
N CYS A 58 -10.45 15.17 -10.44
CA CYS A 58 -11.40 14.28 -11.11
C CYS A 58 -12.83 14.79 -10.98
N ASN A 59 -13.57 14.71 -12.09
CA ASN A 59 -14.98 15.12 -12.17
C ASN A 59 -15.95 14.14 -11.48
N LEU A 60 -15.45 13.09 -10.82
CA LEU A 60 -16.28 12.16 -10.06
C LEU A 60 -16.75 12.81 -8.73
N PRO A 61 -17.98 12.53 -8.28
CA PRO A 61 -18.57 13.19 -7.13
C PRO A 61 -17.95 12.73 -5.81
N VAL A 62 -16.87 13.39 -5.40
CA VAL A 62 -16.27 13.29 -4.06
C VAL A 62 -17.04 14.20 -3.12
N LYS A 63 -17.83 13.61 -2.22
CA LYS A 63 -18.74 14.35 -1.32
C LYS A 63 -18.23 14.42 0.11
N SER A 64 -17.34 13.51 0.49
CA SER A 64 -16.81 13.41 1.85
C SER A 64 -15.30 13.12 1.89
N ASN A 65 -14.73 13.20 3.09
CA ASN A 65 -13.33 12.90 3.34
C ASN A 65 -13.09 11.45 3.79
N ASN A 66 -13.95 10.50 3.37
CA ASN A 66 -13.78 9.09 3.70
C ASN A 66 -12.74 8.46 2.77
N PHE A 67 -11.48 8.75 3.10
CA PHE A 67 -10.31 8.48 2.29
C PHE A 67 -9.38 7.47 2.94
N ILE A 68 -8.66 6.73 2.10
CA ILE A 68 -7.50 5.92 2.48
C ILE A 68 -6.38 6.29 1.52
N TYR A 69 -5.32 6.89 2.07
CA TYR A 69 -4.11 7.19 1.32
C TYR A 69 -3.08 6.09 1.53
N PHE A 70 -2.48 5.62 0.45
CA PHE A 70 -1.35 4.70 0.50
C PHE A 70 -0.36 4.98 -0.63
N HIS A 71 0.85 4.45 -0.51
CA HIS A 71 1.88 4.57 -1.54
C HIS A 71 2.72 3.30 -1.60
N ILE A 72 3.43 3.14 -2.72
CA ILE A 72 4.47 2.11 -2.86
C ILE A 72 5.75 2.77 -3.37
N LEU A 73 6.88 2.12 -3.16
CA LEU A 73 8.17 2.52 -3.72
C LEU A 73 8.48 1.64 -4.94
N CYS A 74 8.66 2.28 -6.10
CA CYS A 74 9.06 1.61 -7.33
C CYS A 74 10.53 1.93 -7.62
N GLU A 75 11.43 0.97 -7.37
CA GLU A 75 12.86 1.15 -7.64
C GLU A 75 13.19 1.14 -9.13
N LYS A 76 12.41 0.41 -9.92
CA LYS A 76 12.59 0.24 -11.37
C LYS A 76 11.33 0.63 -12.12
N ASP A 77 11.49 0.88 -13.42
CA ASP A 77 10.35 0.91 -14.32
C ASP A 77 9.57 -0.40 -14.22
N GLY A 78 8.25 -0.36 -14.36
CA GLY A 78 7.43 -1.55 -14.19
C GLY A 78 5.99 -1.39 -14.64
N SER A 79 5.23 -2.47 -14.50
CA SER A 79 3.78 -2.48 -14.60
C SER A 79 3.19 -2.60 -13.20
N LEU A 80 2.16 -1.81 -12.92
CA LEU A 80 1.46 -1.77 -11.66
C LEU A 80 -0.02 -2.08 -11.88
N VAL A 81 -0.57 -2.99 -11.09
CA VAL A 81 -2.01 -3.28 -11.04
C VAL A 81 -2.49 -3.06 -9.62
N VAL A 82 -3.44 -2.15 -9.44
CA VAL A 82 -4.11 -1.99 -8.15
C VAL A 82 -5.35 -2.85 -8.15
N ASN A 83 -5.44 -3.77 -7.21
CA ASN A 83 -6.60 -4.62 -6.96
C ASN A 83 -7.28 -4.21 -5.67
N THR A 84 -8.61 -4.19 -5.68
CA THR A 84 -9.43 -3.85 -4.51
C THR A 84 -10.57 -4.86 -4.39
N LYS A 85 -10.79 -5.39 -3.18
CA LYS A 85 -11.97 -6.20 -2.87
C LYS A 85 -12.75 -5.55 -1.74
N MET A 86 -14.05 -5.39 -1.96
CA MET A 86 -15.00 -5.00 -0.92
C MET A 86 -16.37 -5.59 -1.21
N ASP A 87 -17.19 -5.74 -0.18
CA ASP A 87 -18.41 -6.54 -0.30
C ASP A 87 -19.58 -5.82 -0.97
N LYS A 88 -19.72 -4.50 -0.80
CA LYS A 88 -20.98 -3.80 -1.12
C LYS A 88 -20.83 -2.48 -1.85
N ASP A 89 -19.95 -1.59 -1.39
CA ASP A 89 -19.93 -0.23 -1.94
C ASP A 89 -19.07 -0.13 -3.20
N SER A 90 -19.30 0.93 -3.98
CA SER A 90 -18.37 1.32 -5.06
C SER A 90 -17.32 2.28 -4.50
N LEU A 91 -16.07 2.11 -4.90
CA LEU A 91 -14.97 3.01 -4.55
C LEU A 91 -14.62 3.92 -5.72
N VAL A 92 -13.83 4.94 -5.45
CA VAL A 92 -13.06 5.63 -6.48
C VAL A 92 -11.59 5.51 -6.14
N LEU A 93 -10.80 4.98 -7.08
CA LEU A 93 -9.35 4.96 -7.00
C LEU A 93 -8.79 6.17 -7.74
N PHE A 94 -7.88 6.87 -7.10
CA PHE A 94 -7.03 7.88 -7.72
C PHE A 94 -5.59 7.37 -7.71
N VAL A 95 -4.90 7.54 -8.83
CA VAL A 95 -3.49 7.23 -8.99
C VAL A 95 -2.76 8.51 -9.33
N PHE A 96 -1.82 8.92 -8.48
CA PHE A 96 -1.01 10.10 -8.66
C PHE A 96 0.44 9.70 -8.92
N ASP A 97 1.05 10.30 -9.95
CA ASP A 97 2.50 10.47 -9.96
C ASP A 97 2.81 11.79 -9.25
N VAL A 98 3.78 11.76 -8.35
CA VAL A 98 4.23 12.97 -7.65
C VAL A 98 5.73 13.13 -7.78
N PRO A 99 6.22 14.38 -7.92
CA PRO A 99 7.65 14.65 -7.82
C PRO A 99 8.19 14.18 -6.47
N VAL A 100 9.30 13.44 -6.49
CA VAL A 100 9.94 12.87 -5.28
C VAL A 100 10.13 13.90 -4.17
N GLN A 101 10.52 15.12 -4.55
CA GLN A 101 10.77 16.25 -3.65
C GLN A 101 9.53 16.72 -2.88
N LEU A 102 8.33 16.53 -3.45
CA LEU A 102 7.08 17.13 -2.97
C LEU A 102 6.15 16.13 -2.29
N GLY A 103 6.13 14.87 -2.75
CA GLY A 103 5.27 13.83 -2.19
C GLY A 103 3.80 14.30 -2.07
N CYS A 104 3.23 14.16 -0.88
CA CYS A 104 1.86 14.60 -0.58
C CYS A 104 1.59 16.10 -0.76
N LYS A 105 2.59 16.97 -0.61
CA LYS A 105 2.40 18.40 -0.86
C LYS A 105 2.01 18.67 -2.31
N ALA A 106 2.50 17.86 -3.26
CA ALA A 106 2.09 17.99 -4.66
C ALA A 106 0.59 17.80 -4.83
N ILE A 107 -0.01 16.85 -4.10
CA ILE A 107 -1.45 16.58 -4.18
C ILE A 107 -2.25 17.77 -3.61
N VAL A 108 -1.88 18.23 -2.41
CA VAL A 108 -2.57 19.34 -1.72
C VAL A 108 -2.44 20.66 -2.49
N GLU A 109 -1.27 20.93 -3.06
CA GLU A 109 -0.97 22.16 -3.81
C GLU A 109 -1.41 22.10 -5.28
N LYS A 110 -2.10 21.04 -5.72
CA LYS A 110 -2.59 20.91 -7.11
C LYS A 110 -1.47 20.81 -8.16
N LYS A 111 -0.33 20.26 -7.77
CA LYS A 111 0.87 20.05 -8.59
C LYS A 111 1.16 18.58 -8.91
N ALA A 112 0.37 17.65 -8.38
CA ALA A 112 0.48 16.23 -8.72
C ALA A 112 -0.07 15.98 -10.12
N ASN A 113 0.48 14.99 -10.82
CA ASN A 113 -0.09 14.51 -12.06
C ASN A 113 -1.07 13.37 -11.75
N LEU A 114 -2.32 13.51 -12.18
CA LEU A 114 -3.31 12.44 -12.05
C LEU A 114 -3.12 11.46 -13.20
N VAL A 115 -2.66 10.25 -12.88
CA VAL A 115 -2.48 9.16 -13.85
C VAL A 115 -3.82 8.51 -14.15
N ALA A 116 -4.65 8.29 -13.12
CA ALA A 116 -5.96 7.67 -13.28
C ALA A 116 -6.94 8.10 -12.20
N CYS A 117 -8.22 8.11 -12.57
CA CYS A 117 -9.35 8.25 -11.67
C CYS A 117 -10.45 7.29 -12.11
N GLU A 118 -10.67 6.25 -11.32
CA GLU A 118 -11.49 5.10 -11.71
C GLU A 118 -12.54 4.81 -10.67
N ARG A 119 -13.78 4.65 -11.10
CA ARG A 119 -14.81 4.06 -10.24
C ARG A 119 -14.63 2.55 -10.23
N ARG A 120 -14.59 1.97 -9.04
CA ARG A 120 -14.38 0.55 -8.78
C ARG A 120 -15.66 -0.04 -8.16
N THR A 121 -16.14 -1.17 -8.65
CA THR A 121 -17.26 -1.92 -8.06
C THR A 121 -16.88 -3.37 -7.81
N PRO A 122 -17.57 -4.09 -6.91
CA PRO A 122 -17.30 -5.51 -6.65
C PRO A 122 -17.46 -6.42 -7.88
N ARG A 123 -18.07 -5.93 -8.96
CA ARG A 123 -18.31 -6.68 -10.20
C ARG A 123 -17.27 -6.40 -11.29
N ASP A 124 -16.33 -5.50 -11.04
CA ASP A 124 -15.33 -5.13 -12.03
C ASP A 124 -14.36 -6.30 -12.23
N SER A 125 -14.24 -6.75 -13.48
CA SER A 125 -13.32 -7.82 -13.89
C SER A 125 -12.11 -7.31 -14.68
N VAL A 126 -12.12 -6.02 -15.02
CA VAL A 126 -11.06 -5.39 -15.81
C VAL A 126 -10.06 -4.74 -14.87
N PHE A 127 -8.83 -5.26 -14.90
CA PHE A 127 -7.72 -4.71 -14.14
C PHE A 127 -6.94 -3.71 -15.01
N GLN A 128 -6.82 -2.48 -14.53
CA GLN A 128 -6.04 -1.46 -15.21
C GLN A 128 -4.56 -1.60 -14.87
N ASN A 129 -3.73 -1.67 -15.91
CA ASN A 129 -2.28 -1.68 -15.79
C ASN A 129 -1.77 -0.24 -15.92
N TYR A 130 -0.97 0.20 -14.96
CA TYR A 130 -0.28 1.49 -14.98
C TYR A 130 1.20 1.26 -15.22
N MET A 131 1.75 1.90 -16.26
CA MET A 131 3.19 1.90 -16.48
C MET A 131 3.81 2.90 -15.51
N VAL A 132 4.70 2.39 -14.66
CA VAL A 132 5.40 3.18 -13.65
C VAL A 132 6.86 3.37 -14.03
N GLN A 133 7.41 4.53 -13.68
CA GLN A 133 8.82 4.84 -13.84
C GLN A 133 9.54 4.65 -12.52
N GLY A 134 10.74 4.07 -12.57
CA GLY A 134 11.61 3.92 -11.41
C GLY A 134 11.98 5.28 -10.83
N ASN A 135 12.21 5.31 -9.51
CA ASN A 135 12.55 6.52 -8.76
C ASN A 135 11.49 7.62 -8.81
N LYS A 136 10.23 7.28 -9.13
CA LYS A 136 9.07 8.15 -8.89
C LYS A 136 8.28 7.66 -7.69
N ASN A 137 7.61 8.60 -7.04
CA ASN A 137 6.67 8.30 -5.96
C ASN A 137 5.27 8.19 -6.54
N TYR A 138 4.64 7.04 -6.35
CA TYR A 138 3.25 6.81 -6.72
C TYR A 138 2.39 6.80 -5.48
N HIS A 139 1.47 7.76 -5.41
CA HIS A 139 0.50 7.86 -4.33
C HIS A 139 -0.88 7.45 -4.83
N PHE A 140 -1.59 6.73 -3.99
CA PHE A 140 -2.91 6.22 -4.25
C PHE A 140 -3.88 6.75 -3.22
N LEU A 141 -5.10 7.00 -3.66
CA LEU A 141 -6.20 7.38 -2.81
C LEU A 141 -7.41 6.54 -3.16
N LEU A 142 -7.96 5.85 -2.15
CA LEU A 142 -9.29 5.28 -2.24
C LEU A 142 -10.29 6.19 -1.56
N TYR A 143 -11.38 6.47 -2.24
CA TYR A 143 -12.54 7.16 -1.71
C TYR A 143 -13.73 6.22 -1.66
N SER A 144 -14.41 6.20 -0.52
CA SER A 144 -15.72 5.56 -0.38
C SER A 144 -16.81 6.61 -0.18
N PRO A 145 -17.92 6.57 -0.95
CA PRO A 145 -19.06 7.44 -0.72
C PRO A 145 -19.85 7.06 0.54
N SER A 146 -19.63 5.84 1.06
CA SER A 146 -20.21 5.39 2.32
C SER A 146 -19.57 6.15 3.49
N ASN A 147 -20.37 6.47 4.51
CA ASN A 147 -19.89 7.04 5.77
C ASN A 147 -19.69 5.97 6.85
N GLN A 148 -19.65 4.69 6.45
CA GLN A 148 -19.46 3.58 7.37
C GLN A 148 -17.98 3.24 7.56
N ASN A 149 -17.68 2.64 8.70
CA ASN A 149 -16.41 1.95 8.87
C ASN A 149 -16.48 0.61 8.14
N THR A 150 -15.69 0.47 7.08
CA THR A 150 -15.76 -0.68 6.19
C THR A 150 -14.36 -1.11 5.78
N PRO A 151 -14.03 -2.41 5.89
CA PRO A 151 -12.76 -2.92 5.40
C PRO A 151 -12.73 -2.90 3.87
N VAL A 152 -11.54 -2.68 3.33
CA VAL A 152 -11.20 -2.88 1.94
C VAL A 152 -9.89 -3.66 1.87
N SER A 153 -9.89 -4.76 1.13
CA SER A 153 -8.66 -5.48 0.83
C SER A 153 -8.01 -4.86 -0.40
N VAL A 154 -6.73 -4.52 -0.30
CA VAL A 154 -5.95 -3.88 -1.35
C VAL A 154 -4.74 -4.75 -1.66
N ASN A 155 -4.48 -5.01 -2.94
CA ASN A 155 -3.20 -5.54 -3.39
C ASN A 155 -2.67 -4.65 -4.52
N VAL A 156 -1.41 -4.25 -4.41
CA VAL A 156 -0.71 -3.56 -5.50
C VAL A 156 0.28 -4.54 -6.09
N ASP A 157 -0.10 -5.15 -7.22
CA ASP A 157 0.81 -6.02 -7.95
C ASP A 157 1.79 -5.14 -8.73
N TYR A 158 3.07 -5.26 -8.43
CA TYR A 158 4.13 -4.53 -9.10
C TYR A 158 5.11 -5.53 -9.72
N LEU A 159 5.30 -5.39 -11.02
CA LEU A 159 6.20 -6.22 -11.80
C LEU A 159 7.23 -5.33 -12.50
N PRO A 160 8.51 -5.36 -12.08
CA PRO A 160 9.56 -4.61 -12.75
C PRO A 160 9.73 -5.08 -14.19
N ILE A 161 9.95 -4.14 -15.09
CA ILE A 161 10.31 -4.41 -16.48
C ILE A 161 11.80 -4.17 -16.66
N SER A 162 12.44 -5.00 -17.49
CA SER A 162 13.85 -4.79 -17.83
C SER A 162 14.01 -3.54 -18.70
N SER A 163 15.26 -3.08 -18.86
CA SER A 163 15.62 -2.01 -19.81
C SER A 163 15.19 -2.29 -21.26
N TYR A 164 14.89 -3.55 -21.60
CA TYR A 164 14.39 -3.97 -22.91
C TYR A 164 12.86 -4.09 -22.97
N LYS A 165 12.13 -3.56 -21.97
CA LYS A 165 10.66 -3.63 -21.82
C LYS A 165 10.09 -5.05 -21.77
N SER A 166 10.93 -6.06 -21.54
CA SER A 166 10.47 -7.42 -21.27
C SER A 166 10.11 -7.55 -19.78
N LEU A 167 9.04 -8.30 -19.49
CA LEU A 167 8.65 -8.65 -18.13
C LEU A 167 9.82 -9.38 -17.46
N GLN A 168 10.35 -8.81 -16.39
CA GLN A 168 11.36 -9.50 -15.60
C GLN A 168 10.61 -10.51 -14.70
N LYS A 169 10.40 -11.72 -15.21
CA LYS A 169 9.91 -12.83 -14.38
C LYS A 169 10.99 -13.18 -13.37
N ASP A 170 10.85 -12.70 -12.14
CA ASP A 170 11.68 -13.10 -11.00
C ASP A 170 11.25 -14.47 -10.43
N SER A 171 10.75 -15.35 -11.31
CA SER A 171 10.33 -16.70 -10.95
C SER A 171 11.56 -17.60 -10.96
N LEU A 172 12.16 -17.84 -9.79
CA LEU A 172 13.12 -18.91 -9.64
C LEU A 172 12.35 -20.22 -9.50
N MET A 173 12.36 -21.04 -10.55
CA MET A 173 11.81 -22.39 -10.47
C MET A 173 12.83 -23.25 -9.69
N LEU A 174 12.57 -23.42 -8.40
CA LEU A 174 13.39 -24.27 -7.53
C LEU A 174 13.05 -25.73 -7.86
N ASN A 175 13.94 -26.38 -8.60
CA ASN A 175 13.92 -27.84 -8.67
C ASN A 175 14.44 -28.38 -7.33
N LEU A 176 13.53 -28.74 -6.42
CA LEU A 176 13.88 -29.32 -5.12
C LEU A 176 14.28 -30.80 -5.21
N VAL A 177 14.38 -31.35 -6.43
CA VAL A 177 14.93 -32.69 -6.63
C VAL A 177 16.45 -32.60 -6.48
N THR A 178 16.97 -33.22 -5.43
CA THR A 178 18.41 -33.42 -5.25
C THR A 178 18.94 -34.35 -6.33
N ASP A 179 19.63 -33.78 -7.31
CA ASP A 179 20.51 -34.49 -8.24
C ASP A 179 21.97 -34.23 -7.82
N PRO A 180 22.75 -35.26 -7.45
CA PRO A 180 24.14 -35.10 -7.01
C PRO A 180 25.09 -34.58 -8.10
N TYR A 181 24.65 -34.52 -9.35
CA TYR A 181 25.45 -34.02 -10.49
C TYR A 181 25.09 -32.59 -10.91
N LEU A 182 24.08 -31.96 -10.28
CA LEU A 182 23.69 -30.59 -10.58
C LEU A 182 24.25 -29.59 -9.55
N PRO A 183 24.43 -28.31 -9.94
CA PRO A 183 24.82 -27.26 -9.00
C PRO A 183 23.82 -27.12 -7.87
N ILE A 184 24.31 -26.99 -6.64
CA ILE A 184 23.49 -26.72 -5.46
C ILE A 184 23.23 -25.21 -5.41
N TYR A 185 21.96 -24.84 -5.30
CA TYR A 185 21.53 -23.45 -5.12
C TYR A 185 21.06 -23.23 -3.69
N GLU A 186 21.47 -22.11 -3.10
CA GLU A 186 21.09 -21.73 -1.74
C GLU A 186 20.22 -20.46 -1.75
N ILE A 187 19.24 -20.42 -0.85
CA ILE A 187 18.37 -19.25 -0.65
C ILE A 187 18.73 -18.61 0.68
N HIS A 188 19.07 -17.33 0.64
CA HIS A 188 19.44 -16.54 1.81
C HIS A 188 18.39 -15.47 2.06
N PHE A 189 17.75 -15.49 3.23
CA PHE A 189 16.80 -14.46 3.65
C PHE A 189 17.50 -13.41 4.50
N ARG A 190 17.47 -12.15 4.06
CA ARG A 190 18.10 -11.02 4.74
C ARG A 190 17.10 -9.91 4.99
N ASP A 191 17.28 -9.23 6.11
CA ASP A 191 16.51 -8.04 6.46
C ASP A 191 16.83 -6.92 5.46
N ALA A 192 15.79 -6.28 4.92
CA ALA A 192 15.94 -5.33 3.81
C ALA A 192 16.63 -4.01 4.23
N VAL A 193 16.65 -3.68 5.52
CA VAL A 193 17.23 -2.44 6.03
C VAL A 193 18.66 -2.65 6.50
N THR A 194 18.92 -3.76 7.18
CA THR A 194 20.20 -4.05 7.84
C THR A 194 21.08 -5.02 7.06
N PHE A 195 20.54 -5.71 6.05
CA PHE A 195 21.21 -6.78 5.28
C PHE A 195 21.69 -7.97 6.11
N LEU A 196 21.30 -8.04 7.39
CA LEU A 196 21.60 -9.13 8.29
C LEU A 196 20.67 -10.33 8.01
N PRO A 197 21.10 -11.57 8.34
CA PRO A 197 20.23 -12.74 8.23
C PRO A 197 18.95 -12.57 9.03
N VAL A 198 17.81 -12.91 8.43
CA VAL A 198 16.54 -12.93 9.15
C VAL A 198 16.51 -14.17 10.03
N VAL A 199 16.47 -13.98 11.36
CA VAL A 199 16.26 -15.06 12.31
C VAL A 199 14.76 -15.22 12.55
N ALA A 200 14.08 -15.94 11.67
CA ALA A 200 12.64 -16.23 11.78
C ALA A 200 12.31 -17.65 11.30
N LYS A 201 11.19 -18.20 11.77
CA LYS A 201 10.65 -19.47 11.24
C LYS A 201 9.98 -19.20 9.90
N LEU A 202 10.60 -19.69 8.83
CA LEU A 202 10.05 -19.62 7.47
C LEU A 202 9.24 -20.88 7.18
N ALA A 203 8.02 -20.70 6.67
CA ALA A 203 7.20 -21.79 6.15
C ALA A 203 6.97 -21.56 4.66
N LEU A 204 7.44 -22.51 3.84
CA LEU A 204 7.23 -22.52 2.40
C LEU A 204 6.13 -23.54 2.10
N PHE A 205 5.10 -23.11 1.38
CA PHE A 205 4.02 -23.98 0.91
C PHE A 205 4.14 -24.09 -0.61
N ALA A 206 4.35 -25.31 -1.09
CA ALA A 206 4.21 -25.63 -2.51
C ALA A 206 2.77 -26.08 -2.75
N SER A 207 2.11 -25.51 -3.76
CA SER A 207 0.80 -25.93 -4.26
C SER A 207 0.94 -26.92 -5.40
#